data_AF-A0A2V9VFN8-F1
#
_entry.id   AF-A0A2V9VFN8-F1
#
_cell.length_a   1.000
_cell.length_b   1.000
_cell.length_c   1.000
_cell.angle_alpha   90.00
_cell.angle_beta   90.00
_cell.angle_gamma   90.00
#
_symmetry.space_group_name_H-M   'P 1'
#
loop_
_entity.id
_entity.type
_entity.pdbx_description
1 polymer ?
#
loop_
_entity_poly.entity_id
_entity_poly.type
_entity_poly.pdbx_seq_one_letter_code
_entity_poly.pdbx_strand_id
1 'polypeptide(L)'
;MRFLLVATDYDGTIASQGRVDASTLAALERVRPSGRKLVLVTGRRLPDLNCVFDRLDLFDLVVAENGALLYRPDSGEEELLCEPPPETFLARLRELEVPFSVGQGIVATWEPHQDVVLKAIHDLGVELHVIFNKGAVMVLPSGVNKGTGLKAALEELGVSSHDVVGFGDAENDHAFLATCGCAVAVANALPALKERADIVTRATHGAGVAEVLQELLKDDLAGFNPDTFRQAILESRKRK
;
A
#
# COMPACT_ATOMS: atom_id res chain seq x y z
N MET A 1 -9.96 21.20 -7.29
CA MET A 1 -9.71 19.80 -6.91
C MET A 1 -8.27 19.73 -6.46
N ARG A 2 -8.05 19.62 -5.15
CA ARG A 2 -6.77 19.48 -4.47
C ARG A 2 -6.30 18.03 -4.55
N PHE A 3 -7.15 17.07 -4.20
CA PHE A 3 -6.77 15.67 -4.25
C PHE A 3 -7.10 15.08 -5.61
N LEU A 4 -6.07 14.65 -6.33
CA LEU A 4 -6.15 14.14 -7.69
C LEU A 4 -6.08 12.60 -7.74
N LEU A 5 -5.63 11.96 -6.67
CA LEU A 5 -5.43 10.51 -6.62
C LEU A 5 -5.86 9.92 -5.28
N VAL A 6 -6.50 8.76 -5.35
CA VAL A 6 -6.76 7.90 -4.19
C VAL A 6 -5.84 6.68 -4.29
N ALA A 7 -5.04 6.48 -3.26
CA ALA A 7 -4.25 5.27 -3.09
C ALA A 7 -4.82 4.48 -1.92
N THR A 8 -5.00 3.17 -2.06
CA THR A 8 -5.57 2.34 -1.00
C THR A 8 -4.83 1.03 -0.86
N ASP A 9 -4.63 0.59 0.37
CA ASP A 9 -4.28 -0.80 0.66
C ASP A 9 -5.48 -1.74 0.38
N TYR A 10 -5.18 -3.04 0.23
CA TYR A 10 -6.15 -4.08 -0.01
C TYR A 10 -6.67 -4.74 1.29
N ASP A 11 -5.85 -5.54 1.96
CA ASP A 11 -6.26 -6.44 3.06
C ASP A 11 -6.45 -5.70 4.39
N GLY A 12 -7.67 -5.65 4.90
CA GLY A 12 -7.98 -4.88 6.11
C GLY A 12 -8.38 -3.44 5.80
N THR A 13 -8.20 -2.99 4.56
CA THR A 13 -8.53 -1.64 4.10
C THR A 13 -9.77 -1.65 3.19
N ILE A 14 -9.69 -2.00 1.90
CA ILE A 14 -10.91 -2.15 1.07
C ILE A 14 -11.54 -3.53 1.17
N ALA A 15 -10.74 -4.55 1.54
CA ALA A 15 -11.18 -5.92 1.65
C ALA A 15 -11.26 -6.37 3.11
N SER A 16 -12.28 -7.16 3.45
CA SER A 16 -12.35 -7.93 4.69
C SER A 16 -12.42 -9.41 4.35
N GLN A 17 -11.58 -10.23 4.99
CA GLN A 17 -11.46 -11.66 4.70
C GLN A 17 -11.26 -11.98 3.20
N GLY A 18 -10.48 -11.14 2.51
CA GLY A 18 -10.19 -11.27 1.08
C GLY A 18 -11.36 -10.95 0.14
N ARG A 19 -12.40 -10.26 0.63
CA ARG A 19 -13.55 -9.84 -0.19
C ARG A 19 -13.76 -8.33 -0.08
N VAL A 20 -14.07 -7.70 -1.21
CA VAL A 20 -14.46 -6.28 -1.27
C VAL A 20 -15.98 -6.21 -1.37
N ASP A 21 -16.61 -5.49 -0.45
CA ASP A 21 -18.07 -5.36 -0.44
C ASP A 21 -18.58 -4.52 -1.63
N ALA A 22 -19.79 -4.82 -2.10
CA ALA A 22 -20.41 -4.14 -3.23
C ALA A 22 -20.53 -2.61 -3.03
N SER A 23 -20.76 -2.16 -1.79
CA SER A 23 -20.79 -0.73 -1.45
C SER A 23 -19.43 -0.06 -1.62
N THR A 24 -18.34 -0.78 -1.32
CA THR A 24 -16.97 -0.27 -1.48
C THR A 24 -16.58 -0.21 -2.94
N LEU A 25 -16.92 -1.25 -3.72
CA LEU A 25 -16.77 -1.22 -5.18
C LEU A 25 -17.52 -0.05 -5.80
N ALA A 26 -18.80 0.15 -5.44
CA ALA A 26 -19.59 1.27 -5.92
C ALA A 26 -18.99 2.64 -5.54
N ALA A 27 -18.35 2.75 -4.37
CA ALA A 27 -17.66 3.97 -3.96
C ALA A 27 -16.42 4.23 -4.82
N LEU A 28 -15.60 3.20 -5.08
CA LEU A 28 -14.42 3.30 -5.98
C LEU A 28 -14.84 3.64 -7.42
N GLU A 29 -15.88 3.00 -7.94
CA GLU A 29 -16.42 3.27 -9.27
C GLU A 29 -16.86 4.73 -9.45
N ARG A 30 -17.38 5.36 -8.39
CA ARG A 30 -17.75 6.78 -8.39
C ARG A 30 -16.56 7.73 -8.38
N VAL A 31 -15.37 7.28 -8.00
CA VAL A 31 -14.15 8.12 -8.03
C VAL A 31 -13.71 8.40 -9.46
N ARG A 32 -13.73 7.40 -10.34
CA ARG A 32 -13.26 7.53 -11.74
C ARG A 32 -13.91 8.67 -12.54
N PRO A 33 -15.25 8.83 -12.59
CA PRO A 33 -15.87 9.93 -13.34
C PRO A 33 -15.59 11.32 -12.76
N SER A 34 -15.03 11.41 -11.54
CA SER A 34 -14.58 12.70 -10.98
C SER A 34 -13.26 13.20 -11.59
N GLY A 35 -12.59 12.38 -12.42
CA GLY A 35 -11.27 12.68 -13.00
C GLY A 35 -10.10 12.31 -12.09
N ARG A 36 -10.37 11.78 -10.89
CA ARG A 36 -9.34 11.29 -9.96
C ARG A 36 -8.84 9.91 -10.36
N LYS A 37 -7.56 9.68 -10.13
CA LYS A 37 -6.85 8.42 -10.34
C LYS A 37 -7.03 7.47 -9.15
N LEU A 38 -7.01 6.17 -9.42
CA LEU A 38 -7.05 5.11 -8.41
C LEU A 38 -5.77 4.27 -8.48
N VAL A 39 -5.09 4.10 -7.34
CA VAL A 39 -3.93 3.21 -7.19
C VAL A 39 -4.18 2.22 -6.06
N LEU A 40 -4.01 0.93 -6.34
CA LEU A 40 -4.05 -0.12 -5.33
C LEU A 40 -2.61 -0.37 -4.84
N VAL A 41 -2.40 -0.44 -3.52
CA VAL A 41 -1.06 -0.63 -2.93
C VAL A 41 -1.09 -1.81 -1.96
N THR A 42 -0.58 -2.97 -2.38
CA THR A 42 -0.75 -4.22 -1.63
C THR A 42 0.56 -4.97 -1.37
N GLY A 43 0.60 -5.72 -0.28
CA GLY A 43 1.66 -6.70 -0.01
C GLY A 43 1.49 -8.01 -0.78
N ARG A 44 0.32 -8.24 -1.40
CA ARG A 44 0.04 -9.47 -2.15
C ARG A 44 0.89 -9.56 -3.41
N ARG A 45 1.22 -10.78 -3.79
CA ARG A 45 1.69 -11.08 -5.16
C ARG A 45 0.53 -10.91 -6.13
N LEU A 46 0.83 -10.47 -7.35
CA LEU A 46 -0.20 -10.22 -8.36
C LEU A 46 -1.06 -11.47 -8.68
N PRO A 47 -0.50 -12.69 -8.82
CA PRO A 47 -1.32 -13.90 -9.00
C PRO A 47 -2.29 -14.17 -7.84
N ASP A 48 -1.84 -13.97 -6.60
CA ASP A 48 -2.67 -14.21 -5.40
C ASP A 48 -3.80 -13.17 -5.28
N LEU A 49 -3.54 -11.94 -5.72
CA LEU A 49 -4.54 -10.88 -5.78
C LEU A 49 -5.60 -11.19 -6.85
N ASN A 50 -5.19 -11.62 -8.04
CA ASN A 50 -6.09 -12.00 -9.13
C ASN A 50 -7.03 -13.17 -8.77
N CYS A 51 -6.62 -14.05 -7.85
CA CYS A 51 -7.47 -15.14 -7.37
C CYS A 51 -8.63 -14.66 -6.48
N VAL A 52 -8.52 -13.49 -5.84
CA VAL A 52 -9.52 -13.00 -4.87
C VAL A 52 -10.20 -11.71 -5.29
N PHE A 53 -9.66 -11.02 -6.30
CA PHE A 53 -10.14 -9.73 -6.75
C PHE A 53 -10.02 -9.60 -8.26
N ASP A 54 -11.18 -9.56 -8.93
CA ASP A 54 -11.32 -9.51 -10.39
C ASP A 54 -11.57 -8.09 -10.92
N ARG A 55 -11.61 -7.09 -10.04
CA ARG A 55 -11.90 -5.68 -10.38
C ARG A 55 -10.67 -4.79 -10.41
N LEU A 56 -9.51 -5.33 -10.83
CA LEU A 56 -8.30 -4.53 -11.05
C LEU A 56 -8.50 -3.48 -12.14
N ASP A 57 -9.47 -3.67 -13.05
CA ASP A 57 -9.88 -2.69 -14.07
C ASP A 57 -10.26 -1.33 -13.50
N LEU A 58 -10.60 -1.25 -12.21
CA LEU A 58 -10.93 0.00 -11.53
C LEU A 58 -9.71 0.90 -11.30
N PHE A 59 -8.52 0.32 -11.23
CA PHE A 59 -7.30 1.02 -10.85
C PHE A 59 -6.50 1.42 -12.08
N ASP A 60 -5.94 2.62 -12.06
CA ASP A 60 -5.00 3.07 -13.09
C ASP A 60 -3.67 2.32 -12.97
N LEU A 61 -3.22 2.07 -11.73
CA LEU A 61 -2.00 1.30 -11.41
C LEU A 61 -2.20 0.44 -10.17
N VAL A 62 -1.48 -0.67 -10.11
CA VAL A 62 -1.39 -1.55 -8.94
C VAL A 62 0.06 -1.69 -8.52
N VAL A 63 0.36 -1.24 -7.31
CA VAL A 63 1.62 -1.46 -6.63
C VAL A 63 1.48 -2.76 -5.83
N ALA A 64 2.03 -3.85 -6.34
CA ALA A 64 2.01 -5.17 -5.73
C ALA A 64 3.32 -5.49 -4.99
N GLU A 65 3.34 -6.62 -4.30
CA GLU A 65 4.54 -7.15 -3.64
C GLU A 65 5.21 -6.13 -2.70
N ASN A 66 4.43 -5.40 -1.89
CA ASN A 66 4.90 -4.33 -1.02
C ASN A 66 5.75 -3.27 -1.75
N GLY A 67 5.42 -2.96 -3.00
CA GLY A 67 6.14 -1.92 -3.76
C GLY A 67 7.31 -2.42 -4.58
N ALA A 68 7.51 -3.73 -4.69
CA ALA A 68 8.48 -4.30 -5.62
C ALA A 68 7.96 -4.35 -7.06
N LEU A 69 6.64 -4.47 -7.28
CA LEU A 69 6.08 -4.68 -8.59
C LEU A 69 5.03 -3.61 -8.92
N LEU A 70 5.15 -2.99 -10.09
CA LEU A 70 4.14 -2.10 -10.64
C LEU A 70 3.40 -2.82 -11.77
N TYR A 71 2.07 -2.79 -11.74
CA TYR A 71 1.21 -3.43 -12.71
C TYR A 71 0.22 -2.44 -13.31
N ARG A 72 0.03 -2.52 -14.63
CA ARG A 72 -0.89 -1.70 -15.42
C ARG A 72 -2.10 -2.54 -15.85
N PRO A 73 -3.26 -2.43 -15.18
CA PRO A 73 -4.44 -3.25 -15.51
C PRO A 73 -4.90 -3.11 -16.97
N ASP A 74 -4.75 -1.92 -17.56
CA ASP A 74 -5.19 -1.60 -18.91
C ASP A 74 -4.41 -2.38 -20.00
N SER A 75 -3.10 -2.55 -19.81
CA SER A 75 -2.21 -3.22 -20.77
C SER A 75 -1.84 -4.65 -20.36
N GLY A 76 -1.98 -4.98 -19.07
CA GLY A 76 -1.45 -6.20 -18.47
C GLY A 76 0.06 -6.17 -18.26
N GLU A 77 0.71 -5.02 -18.41
CA GLU A 77 2.17 -4.91 -18.26
C GLU A 77 2.59 -4.93 -16.79
N GLU A 78 3.69 -5.62 -16.52
CA GLU A 78 4.32 -5.76 -15.20
C GLU A 78 5.74 -5.19 -15.27
N GLU A 79 6.07 -4.31 -14.33
CA GLU A 79 7.39 -3.69 -14.18
C GLU A 79 7.94 -3.97 -12.79
N LEU A 80 9.07 -4.68 -12.74
CA LEU A 80 9.78 -4.94 -11.51
C LEU A 80 10.64 -3.71 -11.14
N LEU A 81 10.38 -3.15 -9.96
CA LEU A 81 11.02 -1.93 -9.46
C LEU A 81 12.26 -2.19 -8.60
N CYS A 82 12.67 -3.46 -8.47
CA CYS A 82 13.81 -3.86 -7.65
C CYS A 82 14.54 -5.07 -8.25
N GLU A 83 15.64 -5.47 -7.62
CA GLU A 83 16.28 -6.74 -7.95
C GLU A 83 15.41 -7.92 -7.46
N PRO A 84 15.36 -9.03 -8.21
CA PRO A 84 14.66 -10.24 -7.76
C PRO A 84 15.37 -10.87 -6.55
N PRO A 85 14.67 -11.69 -5.75
CA PRO A 85 15.27 -12.38 -4.62
C PRO A 85 16.49 -13.22 -5.03
N PRO A 86 17.65 -13.09 -4.36
CA PRO A 86 18.84 -13.85 -4.72
C PRO A 86 18.61 -15.36 -4.63
N GLU A 87 18.98 -16.12 -5.68
CA GLU A 87 18.85 -17.59 -5.66
C GLU A 87 19.63 -18.25 -4.53
N THR A 88 20.74 -17.65 -4.09
CA THR A 88 21.50 -18.11 -2.92
C THR A 88 20.67 -18.02 -1.63
N PHE A 89 19.87 -16.97 -1.49
CA PHE A 89 18.95 -16.80 -0.37
C PHE A 89 17.80 -17.80 -0.44
N LEU A 90 17.20 -17.99 -1.62
CA LEU A 90 16.12 -18.99 -1.82
C LEU A 90 16.61 -20.42 -1.55
N ALA A 91 17.80 -20.78 -2.05
CA ALA A 91 18.43 -22.06 -1.77
C ALA A 91 18.65 -22.26 -0.27
N ARG A 92 19.13 -21.22 0.43
CA ARG A 92 19.35 -21.27 1.88
C ARG A 92 18.06 -21.48 2.66
N LEU A 93 16.95 -20.84 2.28
CA LEU A 93 15.65 -21.08 2.91
C LEU A 93 15.15 -22.51 2.68
N ARG A 94 15.37 -23.08 1.49
CA ARG A 94 15.04 -24.50 1.19
C ARG A 94 15.86 -25.47 2.04
N GLU A 95 17.17 -25.22 2.18
CA GLU A 95 18.05 -26.02 3.05
C GLU A 95 17.62 -25.99 4.51
N LEU A 96 17.11 -24.86 4.97
CA LEU A 96 16.61 -24.65 6.33
C LEU A 96 15.16 -25.12 6.51
N GLU A 97 14.56 -25.74 5.48
CA GLU A 97 13.17 -26.23 5.46
C GLU A 97 12.15 -25.14 5.83
N VAL A 98 12.47 -23.88 5.56
CA VAL A 98 11.54 -22.76 5.75
C VAL A 98 10.50 -22.85 4.65
N PRO A 99 9.20 -22.90 4.98
CA PRO A 99 8.17 -22.80 3.97
C PRO A 99 8.02 -21.34 3.54
N PHE A 100 8.10 -21.07 2.24
CA PHE A 100 7.97 -19.72 1.70
C PHE A 100 7.30 -19.74 0.32
N SER A 101 6.80 -18.57 -0.06
CA SER A 101 6.37 -18.26 -1.42
C SER A 101 7.28 -17.18 -2.00
N VAL A 102 7.43 -17.19 -3.32
CA VAL A 102 8.28 -16.23 -4.05
C VAL A 102 7.40 -15.48 -5.04
N GLY A 103 7.49 -14.16 -5.03
CA GLY A 103 7.03 -13.27 -6.09
C GLY A 103 8.21 -12.83 -6.95
N GLN A 104 8.03 -11.79 -7.76
CA GLN A 104 9.11 -11.30 -8.61
C GLN A 104 10.18 -10.52 -7.82
N GLY A 105 9.79 -9.78 -6.79
CA GLY A 105 10.68 -9.00 -5.92
C GLY A 105 10.50 -9.27 -4.42
N ILE A 106 9.56 -10.13 -4.04
CA ILE A 106 9.25 -10.46 -2.64
C ILE A 106 9.43 -11.96 -2.35
N VAL A 107 9.89 -12.27 -1.14
CA VAL A 107 9.75 -13.61 -0.55
C VAL A 107 8.84 -13.49 0.66
N ALA A 108 7.81 -14.33 0.76
CA ALA A 108 6.89 -14.31 1.89
C ALA A 108 6.91 -15.65 2.63
N THR A 109 6.94 -15.58 3.95
CA THR A 109 6.76 -16.69 4.89
C THR A 109 5.88 -16.21 6.05
N TRP A 110 5.82 -16.96 7.13
CA TRP A 110 5.00 -16.66 8.31
C TRP A 110 5.80 -16.85 9.60
N GLU A 111 5.31 -16.24 10.67
CA GLU A 111 5.83 -16.50 12.01
C GLU A 111 5.60 -17.97 12.40
N PRO A 112 6.58 -18.66 13.01
CA PRO A 112 7.75 -18.09 13.69
C PRO A 112 9.06 -18.13 12.86
N HIS A 113 9.02 -18.13 11.53
CA HIS A 113 10.22 -18.31 10.70
C HIS A 113 11.12 -17.05 10.59
N GLN A 114 10.74 -15.92 11.19
CA GLN A 114 11.47 -14.65 11.10
C GLN A 114 12.93 -14.74 11.55
N ASP A 115 13.22 -15.49 12.63
CA ASP A 115 14.58 -15.59 13.16
C ASP A 115 15.51 -16.37 12.22
N VAL A 116 14.96 -17.41 11.59
CA VAL A 116 15.69 -18.22 10.59
C VAL A 116 15.96 -17.40 9.34
N VAL A 117 14.99 -16.60 8.89
CA VAL A 117 15.12 -15.66 7.77
C VAL A 117 16.21 -14.62 8.06
N LEU A 118 16.15 -13.95 9.21
CA LEU A 118 17.15 -12.94 9.59
C LEU A 118 18.56 -13.54 9.67
N LYS A 119 18.68 -14.76 10.21
CA LYS A 119 19.95 -15.48 10.23
C LYS A 119 20.46 -15.80 8.82
N ALA A 120 19.58 -16.24 7.91
CA ALA A 120 19.97 -16.50 6.52
C ALA A 120 20.43 -15.24 5.78
N ILE A 121 19.75 -14.10 6.00
CA ILE A 121 20.16 -12.80 5.46
C ILE A 121 21.57 -12.44 5.95
N HIS A 122 21.81 -12.56 7.26
CA HIS A 122 23.10 -12.27 7.88
C HIS A 122 24.21 -13.22 7.41
N ASP A 123 23.97 -14.54 7.42
CA ASP A 123 24.96 -15.56 7.03
C ASP A 123 25.42 -15.40 5.57
N LEU A 124 24.53 -14.92 4.69
CA LEU A 124 24.82 -14.71 3.27
C LEU A 124 25.34 -13.29 2.95
N GLY A 125 25.22 -12.34 3.87
CA GLY A 125 25.61 -10.94 3.65
C GLY A 125 24.79 -10.24 2.55
N VAL A 126 23.52 -10.61 2.37
CA VAL A 126 22.62 -10.00 1.38
C VAL A 126 21.89 -8.80 1.99
N GLU A 127 21.64 -7.76 1.19
CA GLU A 127 20.97 -6.52 1.64
C GLU A 127 19.43 -6.62 1.57
N LEU A 128 18.87 -7.59 2.32
CA LEU A 128 17.43 -7.78 2.43
C LEU A 128 16.93 -7.30 3.80
N HIS A 129 15.68 -6.83 3.86
CA HIS A 129 15.01 -6.51 5.12
C HIS A 129 13.78 -7.38 5.36
N VAL A 130 13.28 -7.39 6.59
CA VAL A 130 12.07 -8.11 6.97
C VAL A 130 10.99 -7.10 7.33
N ILE A 131 9.81 -7.25 6.71
CA ILE A 131 8.59 -6.49 6.98
C ILE A 131 7.55 -7.43 7.56
N PHE A 132 6.95 -7.04 8.68
CA PHE A 132 5.86 -7.76 9.31
C PHE A 132 4.50 -7.23 8.84
N ASN A 133 3.54 -8.14 8.67
CA ASN A 133 2.13 -7.80 8.45
C ASN A 133 1.23 -8.89 9.02
N LYS A 134 0.64 -8.65 10.19
CA LYS A 134 -0.35 -9.56 10.83
C LYS A 134 0.10 -11.04 10.85
N GLY A 135 1.35 -11.30 11.23
CA GLY A 135 1.95 -12.64 11.31
C GLY A 135 2.61 -13.15 10.02
N ALA A 136 2.43 -12.45 8.89
CA ALA A 136 3.23 -12.67 7.69
C ALA A 136 4.59 -12.00 7.81
N VAL A 137 5.62 -12.68 7.30
CA VAL A 137 7.01 -12.23 7.28
C VAL A 137 7.40 -12.07 5.82
N MET A 138 7.61 -10.83 5.41
CA MET A 138 7.86 -10.45 4.01
C MET A 138 9.30 -9.96 3.89
N VAL A 139 10.03 -10.49 2.92
CA VAL A 139 11.45 -10.21 2.70
C VAL A 139 11.60 -9.54 1.35
N LEU A 140 12.23 -8.37 1.36
CA LEU A 140 12.44 -7.53 0.17
C LEU A 140 13.85 -6.91 0.20
N PRO A 141 14.36 -6.45 -0.95
CA PRO A 141 15.56 -5.62 -1.00
C PRO A 141 15.44 -4.37 -0.13
N SER A 142 16.55 -3.97 0.48
CA SER A 142 16.62 -2.77 1.30
C SER A 142 16.19 -1.54 0.50
N GLY A 143 15.30 -0.73 1.09
CA GLY A 143 14.74 0.46 0.44
C GLY A 143 13.42 0.22 -0.30
N VAL A 144 13.03 -1.02 -0.59
CA VAL A 144 11.74 -1.34 -1.22
C VAL A 144 10.64 -1.42 -0.16
N ASN A 145 9.56 -0.65 -0.33
CA ASN A 145 8.35 -0.75 0.47
C ASN A 145 7.15 -0.13 -0.27
N LYS A 146 5.94 -0.25 0.31
CA LYS A 146 4.71 0.31 -0.28
C LYS A 146 4.83 1.81 -0.61
N GLY A 147 5.58 2.57 0.19
CA GLY A 147 5.83 3.98 -0.06
C GLY A 147 6.73 4.25 -1.26
N THR A 148 7.79 3.47 -1.48
CA THR A 148 8.62 3.62 -2.69
C THR A 148 7.89 3.15 -3.94
N GLY A 149 7.11 2.07 -3.85
CA GLY A 149 6.25 1.62 -4.95
C GLY A 149 5.18 2.65 -5.31
N LEU A 150 4.54 3.28 -4.30
CA LEU A 150 3.62 4.40 -4.56
C LEU A 150 4.34 5.55 -5.27
N LYS A 151 5.55 5.92 -4.87
CA LYS A 151 6.29 7.02 -5.53
C LYS A 151 6.53 6.73 -7.01
N ALA A 152 6.89 5.50 -7.38
CA ALA A 152 7.03 5.10 -8.78
C ALA A 152 5.70 5.25 -9.54
N ALA A 153 4.59 4.79 -8.96
CA ALA A 153 3.26 4.96 -9.54
C ALA A 153 2.86 6.44 -9.72
N LEU A 154 3.20 7.29 -8.74
CA LEU A 154 2.93 8.73 -8.80
C LEU A 154 3.75 9.44 -9.88
N GLU A 155 5.01 9.05 -10.05
CA GLU A 155 5.89 9.57 -11.09
C GLU A 155 5.34 9.25 -12.49
N GLU A 156 4.90 8.01 -12.71
CA GLU A 156 4.29 7.60 -13.97
C GLU A 156 2.98 8.35 -14.26
N LEU A 157 2.14 8.55 -13.23
CA LEU A 157 0.87 9.26 -13.37
C LEU A 157 1.03 10.79 -13.42
N GLY A 158 2.23 11.32 -13.17
CA GLY A 158 2.49 12.75 -13.08
C GLY A 158 1.75 13.44 -11.93
N VAL A 159 1.50 12.73 -10.82
CA VAL A 159 0.74 13.23 -9.66
C VAL A 159 1.68 13.55 -8.51
N SER A 160 1.51 14.72 -7.89
CA SER A 160 2.24 15.07 -6.68
C SER A 160 1.74 14.25 -5.49
N SER A 161 2.66 13.78 -4.65
CA SER A 161 2.35 13.12 -3.39
C SER A 161 1.41 13.94 -2.46
N HIS A 162 1.41 15.28 -2.58
CA HIS A 162 0.52 16.18 -1.85
C HIS A 162 -0.95 16.11 -2.28
N ASP A 163 -1.20 15.61 -3.49
CA ASP A 163 -2.53 15.51 -4.09
C ASP A 163 -3.12 14.11 -3.90
N VAL A 164 -2.54 13.32 -2.98
CA VAL A 164 -2.91 11.92 -2.73
C VAL A 164 -3.65 11.77 -1.41
N VAL A 165 -4.80 11.09 -1.45
CA VAL A 165 -5.45 10.52 -0.27
C VAL A 165 -5.08 9.04 -0.17
N GLY A 166 -4.40 8.66 0.91
CA GLY A 166 -3.95 7.28 1.17
C GLY A 166 -4.80 6.59 2.24
N PHE A 167 -5.18 5.33 2.04
CA PHE A 167 -5.94 4.52 3.01
C PHE A 167 -5.16 3.28 3.43
N GLY A 168 -4.97 3.04 4.73
CA GLY A 168 -4.26 1.86 5.24
C GLY A 168 -4.75 1.40 6.61
N ASP A 169 -4.25 0.25 7.06
CA ASP A 169 -4.66 -0.37 8.32
C ASP A 169 -3.54 -1.02 9.17
N ALA A 170 -2.41 -1.41 8.57
CA ALA A 170 -1.38 -2.23 9.21
C ALA A 170 0.00 -1.55 9.30
N GLU A 171 1.00 -2.26 9.85
CA GLU A 171 2.35 -1.74 10.09
C GLU A 171 3.07 -1.36 8.78
N ASN A 172 2.89 -2.15 7.72
CA ASN A 172 3.51 -1.92 6.42
C ASN A 172 2.94 -0.71 5.67
N ASP A 173 1.84 -0.12 6.15
CA ASP A 173 1.24 1.08 5.57
C ASP A 173 1.87 2.39 6.07
N HIS A 174 2.71 2.36 7.11
CA HIS A 174 3.31 3.58 7.65
C HIS A 174 4.08 4.40 6.61
N ALA A 175 4.97 3.76 5.83
CA ALA A 175 5.76 4.44 4.80
C ALA A 175 4.90 4.90 3.61
N PHE A 176 3.88 4.11 3.28
CA PHE A 176 2.90 4.43 2.26
C PHE A 176 2.08 5.66 2.64
N LEU A 177 1.40 5.63 3.79
CA LEU A 177 0.62 6.75 4.28
C LEU A 177 1.47 7.99 4.53
N ALA A 178 2.71 7.85 4.99
CA ALA A 178 3.66 8.97 5.16
C ALA A 178 3.95 9.73 3.85
N THR A 179 3.80 9.07 2.70
CA THR A 179 3.98 9.68 1.38
C THR A 179 2.75 10.50 0.96
N CYS A 180 1.56 10.19 1.46
CA CYS A 180 0.31 10.84 1.03
C CYS A 180 0.13 12.23 1.66
N GLY A 181 -0.45 13.14 0.89
CA GLY A 181 -0.87 14.47 1.36
C GLY A 181 -2.00 14.44 2.37
N CYS A 182 -2.84 13.39 2.34
CA CYS A 182 -3.81 13.06 3.38
C CYS A 182 -3.73 11.57 3.70
N ALA A 183 -3.32 11.22 4.91
CA ALA A 183 -3.29 9.84 5.41
C ALA A 183 -4.57 9.49 6.16
N VAL A 184 -5.22 8.41 5.75
CA VAL A 184 -6.45 7.89 6.34
C VAL A 184 -6.20 6.51 6.93
N ALA A 185 -6.51 6.33 8.21
CA ALA A 185 -6.53 5.03 8.86
C ALA A 185 -7.98 4.56 9.04
N VAL A 186 -8.30 3.34 8.60
CA VAL A 186 -9.64 2.77 8.81
C VAL A 186 -9.89 2.42 10.28
N ALA A 187 -11.16 2.29 10.70
CA ALA A 187 -11.49 2.10 12.12
C ALA A 187 -10.90 0.81 12.74
N ASN A 188 -10.60 -0.23 11.95
CA ASN A 188 -9.93 -1.45 12.38
C ASN A 188 -8.39 -1.37 12.32
N ALA A 189 -7.83 -0.24 11.89
CA ALA A 189 -6.38 -0.06 11.80
C ALA A 189 -5.70 -0.15 13.16
N LEU A 190 -4.42 -0.49 13.15
CA LEU A 190 -3.59 -0.54 14.34
C LEU A 190 -3.52 0.83 15.04
N PRO A 191 -3.46 0.86 16.40
CA PRO A 191 -3.38 2.12 17.15
C PRO A 191 -2.23 3.02 16.68
N ALA A 192 -1.04 2.45 16.46
CA ALA A 192 0.14 3.19 15.99
C ALA A 192 -0.08 3.88 14.63
N LEU A 193 -0.87 3.28 13.73
CA LEU A 193 -1.20 3.87 12.44
C LEU A 193 -2.20 5.02 12.60
N LYS A 194 -3.24 4.82 13.42
CA LYS A 194 -4.26 5.84 13.72
C LYS A 194 -3.66 7.09 14.34
N GLU A 195 -2.69 6.95 15.24
CA GLU A 195 -1.99 8.09 15.88
C GLU A 195 -1.27 9.00 14.88
N ARG A 196 -0.93 8.47 13.70
CA ARG A 196 -0.22 9.22 12.65
C ARG A 196 -1.12 9.65 11.50
N ALA A 197 -2.35 9.17 11.43
CA ALA A 197 -3.27 9.48 10.35
C ALA A 197 -3.87 10.88 10.52
N ASP A 198 -4.12 11.56 9.41
CA ASP A 198 -4.82 12.84 9.39
C ASP A 198 -6.33 12.63 9.62
N ILE A 199 -6.86 11.49 9.15
CA ILE A 199 -8.25 11.07 9.35
C ILE A 199 -8.28 9.65 9.89
N VAL A 200 -9.08 9.42 10.93
CA VAL A 200 -9.46 8.07 11.37
C VAL A 200 -10.94 7.89 11.06
N THR A 201 -11.29 6.87 10.28
CA THR A 201 -12.67 6.63 9.86
C THR A 201 -13.52 6.11 11.02
N ARG A 202 -14.85 6.25 10.92
CA ARG A 202 -15.77 5.66 11.91
C ARG A 202 -16.05 4.20 11.60
N ALA A 203 -16.21 3.87 10.31
CA ALA A 203 -16.46 2.50 9.87
C ALA A 203 -15.16 1.73 9.60
N THR A 204 -15.22 0.41 9.74
CA THR A 204 -14.08 -0.49 9.47
C THR A 204 -14.00 -0.85 7.98
N HIS A 205 -12.81 -1.26 7.53
CA HIS A 205 -12.55 -1.80 6.21
C HIS A 205 -13.15 -0.89 5.11
N GLY A 206 -13.69 -1.51 4.05
CA GLY A 206 -14.16 -0.80 2.87
C GLY A 206 -15.31 0.17 3.13
N ALA A 207 -16.06 0.00 4.22
CA ALA A 207 -17.07 0.97 4.64
C ALA A 207 -16.43 2.27 5.15
N GLY A 208 -15.28 2.20 5.83
CA GLY A 208 -14.49 3.36 6.23
C GLY A 208 -13.87 4.07 5.03
N VAL A 209 -13.41 3.32 4.04
CA VAL A 209 -12.93 3.90 2.77
C VAL A 209 -14.08 4.65 2.07
N ALA A 210 -15.23 3.99 1.90
CA ALA A 210 -16.41 4.60 1.26
C ALA A 210 -16.89 5.87 1.97
N GLU A 211 -16.83 5.91 3.31
CA GLU A 211 -17.15 7.10 4.12
C GLU A 211 -16.33 8.31 3.69
N VAL A 212 -15.02 8.17 3.57
CA VAL A 212 -14.14 9.29 3.21
C VAL A 212 -14.20 9.61 1.72
N LEU A 213 -14.37 8.61 0.85
CA LEU A 213 -14.58 8.84 -0.59
C LEU A 213 -15.84 9.66 -0.86
N GLN A 214 -16.90 9.48 -0.07
CA GLN A 214 -18.11 10.29 -0.17
C GLN A 214 -17.81 11.77 0.12
N GLU A 215 -17.07 12.07 1.18
CA GLU A 215 -16.70 13.46 1.51
C GLU A 215 -15.69 14.04 0.51
N LEU A 216 -14.75 13.22 0.01
CA LEU A 216 -13.82 13.60 -1.06
C LEU A 216 -14.55 14.02 -2.35
N LEU A 217 -15.58 13.27 -2.74
CA LEU A 217 -16.38 13.57 -3.93
C LEU A 217 -17.32 14.77 -3.72
N LYS A 218 -17.79 14.97 -2.50
CA LYS A 218 -18.74 16.03 -2.14
C LYS A 218 -18.08 17.41 -2.09
N ASP A 219 -16.97 17.54 -1.35
CA ASP A 219 -16.34 18.84 -1.10
C ASP A 219 -14.81 18.77 -0.98
N ASP A 220 -14.19 17.71 -1.50
CA ASP A 220 -12.73 17.56 -1.55
C ASP A 220 -12.09 17.55 -0.14
N LEU A 221 -12.82 16.94 0.81
CA LEU A 221 -12.46 16.83 2.23
C LEU A 221 -12.46 18.16 3.00
N ALA A 222 -13.16 19.19 2.53
CA ALA A 222 -13.22 20.49 3.20
C ALA A 222 -13.70 20.39 4.66
N GLY A 223 -14.62 19.46 4.95
CA GLY A 223 -15.12 19.21 6.31
C GLY A 223 -14.08 18.68 7.31
N PHE A 224 -12.94 18.18 6.84
CA PHE A 224 -11.86 17.65 7.69
C PHE A 224 -10.71 18.65 7.91
N ASN A 225 -10.89 19.91 7.51
CA ASN A 225 -9.88 20.96 7.60
C ASN A 225 -8.55 20.58 6.91
N PRO A 226 -8.57 20.43 5.58
CA PRO A 226 -7.46 19.83 4.84
C PRO A 226 -6.18 20.69 4.88
N ASP A 227 -6.27 21.97 5.24
CA ASP A 227 -5.11 22.85 5.47
C ASP A 227 -4.22 22.39 6.65
N THR A 228 -4.73 21.50 7.49
CA THR A 228 -3.96 20.89 8.58
C THR A 228 -3.24 19.59 8.19
N PHE A 229 -3.61 18.98 7.06
CA PHE A 229 -2.99 17.73 6.60
C PHE A 229 -1.58 18.00 6.12
N ARG A 230 -0.60 17.37 6.77
CA ARG A 230 0.88 17.36 6.55
C ARG A 230 1.58 18.51 5.79
N GLN A 231 0.96 19.67 5.66
CA GLN A 231 1.41 20.86 4.93
C GLN A 231 0.84 22.15 5.55
N ALA A 232 1.02 22.34 6.86
CA ALA A 232 1.22 23.68 7.43
C ALA A 232 2.70 23.97 7.77
N ILE A 233 3.59 22.96 7.75
CA ILE A 233 4.94 23.09 8.31
C ILE A 233 5.98 23.59 7.29
N LEU A 234 5.85 23.33 5.98
CA LEU A 234 6.84 23.81 5.00
C LEU A 234 6.70 25.31 4.64
N GLU A 235 5.51 25.91 4.79
CA GLU A 235 5.36 27.36 4.58
C GLU A 235 5.89 28.20 5.76
N SER A 236 5.99 27.63 6.97
CA SER A 236 6.53 28.33 8.15
C SER A 236 8.06 28.52 8.14
N ARG A 237 8.79 27.78 7.28
CA ARG A 237 10.26 27.87 7.16
C ARG A 237 10.74 28.78 6.02
N LYS A 238 9.83 29.28 5.17
CA LYS A 238 10.15 30.31 4.16
C LYS A 238 9.87 31.74 4.63
N ARG A 239 9.44 31.92 5.89
CA ARG A 239 9.29 33.22 6.55
C ARG A 239 10.11 33.28 7.84
N LYS A 240 11.42 33.04 7.76
CA LYS A 240 12.41 33.53 8.72
C LYS A 240 13.71 33.85 8.01
#